data_AF-A0A1W6LKC4-F1
#
_entry.id   AF-A0A1W6LKC4-F1
#
_cell.length_a   1.000
_cell.length_b   1.000
_cell.length_c   1.000
_cell.angle_alpha   90.00
_cell.angle_beta   90.00
_cell.angle_gamma   90.00
#
_symmetry.space_group_name_H-M   'P 1'
#
loop_
_entity.id
_entity.type
_entity.pdbx_description
1 polymer ?
#
loop_
_entity_poly.entity_id
_entity_poly.type
_entity_poly.pdbx_seq_one_letter_code
_entity_poly.pdbx_strand_id
1 'polypeptide(L)'
;MQMKNKYVKLNSAFTLIELLVVISIIALLMAILMPALSQARQMAKTLVCESNIRGLNVAWHTYASDNDSKIPGANVYNPKEQEWIQTNKWDWAWAPWNSEGQRGGGAIIDSPTIEHRKEGIRLGSLFPYTESVDLYHCPSDKSGNFRTYSIPDSLNGTLDWGWTHLERTVQISSPSTTYNFVGEYDGRNFNRGSWALGPYKQRWQDQTWHDPISVWHRGNTNFGYVDGHVETRKLSDETVEAFERLRAHPGTFTPVTDEGKADMKYMHDGWPEP
;
A
#
# COMPACT_ATOMS: atom_id res chain seq x y z
N MET A 1 -64.00 25.66 -53.36
CA MET A 1 -63.55 24.26 -53.28
C MET A 1 -62.27 24.22 -52.44
N GLN A 2 -62.35 23.87 -51.15
CA GLN A 2 -61.19 23.78 -50.26
C GLN A 2 -61.09 22.36 -49.70
N MET A 3 -59.98 21.67 -50.02
CA MET A 3 -59.66 20.35 -49.50
C MET A 3 -59.15 20.48 -48.05
N LYS A 4 -59.85 19.87 -47.09
CA LYS A 4 -59.39 19.76 -45.70
C LYS A 4 -58.45 18.56 -45.57
N ASN A 5 -57.16 18.82 -45.34
CA ASN A 5 -56.19 17.79 -44.96
C ASN A 5 -56.55 17.23 -43.58
N LYS A 6 -56.92 15.95 -43.51
CA LYS A 6 -57.06 15.19 -42.26
C LYS A 6 -55.67 14.71 -41.84
N TYR A 7 -55.03 15.39 -40.90
CA TYR A 7 -53.88 14.83 -40.20
C TYR A 7 -54.39 13.86 -39.12
N VAL A 8 -54.17 12.56 -39.32
CA VAL A 8 -54.41 11.54 -38.30
C VAL A 8 -53.25 11.62 -37.30
N LYS A 9 -53.50 12.17 -36.11
CA LYS A 9 -52.56 12.08 -34.99
C LYS A 9 -52.58 10.65 -34.44
N LEU A 10 -51.56 9.87 -34.79
CA LEU A 10 -51.26 8.60 -34.12
C LEU A 10 -50.62 8.92 -32.77
N ASN A 11 -51.43 9.07 -31.72
CA ASN A 11 -50.91 9.12 -30.36
C ASN A 11 -50.71 7.68 -29.88
N SER A 12 -49.51 7.12 -30.09
CA SER A 12 -49.08 5.89 -29.41
C SER A 12 -48.77 6.22 -27.96
N ALA A 13 -49.74 6.04 -27.07
CA ALA A 13 -49.48 6.08 -25.63
C ALA A 13 -48.78 4.78 -25.21
N PHE A 14 -47.65 4.90 -24.53
CA PHE A 14 -46.93 3.76 -23.96
C PHE A 14 -47.82 3.07 -22.91
N THR A 15 -47.95 1.76 -22.98
CA THR A 15 -48.68 0.98 -21.98
C THR A 15 -47.80 0.78 -20.74
N LEU A 16 -48.45 0.62 -19.58
CA LEU A 16 -47.77 0.29 -18.33
C LEU A 16 -46.93 -1.00 -18.46
N ILE A 17 -47.42 -1.96 -19.24
CA ILE A 17 -46.75 -3.25 -19.48
C ILE A 17 -45.46 -3.04 -20.29
N GLU A 18 -45.49 -2.24 -21.36
CA GLU A 18 -44.30 -1.95 -22.17
C GLU A 18 -43.21 -1.27 -21.33
N LEU A 19 -43.57 -0.33 -20.45
CA LEU A 19 -42.62 0.28 -19.53
C LEU A 19 -42.06 -0.74 -18.53
N LEU A 20 -42.91 -1.62 -17.98
CA LEU A 20 -42.53 -2.61 -16.98
C LEU A 20 -41.57 -3.68 -17.55
N VAL A 21 -41.78 -4.10 -18.80
CA VAL A 21 -40.87 -5.04 -19.49
C VAL A 21 -39.52 -4.40 -19.76
N VAL A 22 -39.46 -3.11 -20.10
CA VAL A 22 -38.20 -2.42 -20.35
C VAL A 22 -37.38 -2.30 -19.06
N ILE A 23 -38.00 -1.86 -17.97
CA ILE A 23 -37.27 -1.75 -16.69
C ILE A 23 -36.84 -3.12 -16.15
N SER A 24 -37.62 -4.18 -16.40
CA SER A 24 -37.25 -5.53 -15.96
C SER A 24 -36.05 -6.08 -16.74
N ILE A 25 -35.98 -5.81 -18.05
CA ILE A 25 -34.82 -6.15 -18.88
C ILE A 25 -33.59 -5.35 -18.43
N ILE A 26 -33.72 -4.03 -18.19
CA ILE A 26 -32.61 -3.21 -17.68
C ILE A 26 -32.13 -3.73 -16.32
N ALA A 27 -33.06 -4.05 -15.40
CA ALA A 27 -32.72 -4.58 -14.09
C ALA A 27 -31.96 -5.92 -14.19
N LEU A 28 -32.39 -6.83 -15.08
CA LEU A 28 -31.71 -8.10 -15.33
C LEU A 28 -30.29 -7.88 -15.89
N LEU A 29 -30.14 -6.98 -16.85
CA LEU A 29 -28.83 -6.65 -17.43
C LEU A 29 -27.90 -6.04 -16.38
N MET A 30 -28.41 -5.10 -15.56
CA MET A 30 -27.63 -4.49 -14.48
C MET A 30 -27.23 -5.50 -13.40
N ALA A 31 -28.09 -6.49 -13.09
CA ALA A 31 -27.78 -7.54 -12.12
C ALA A 31 -26.57 -8.39 -12.53
N ILE A 32 -26.37 -8.63 -13.83
CA ILE A 32 -25.21 -9.37 -14.35
C ILE A 32 -24.00 -8.45 -14.54
N LEU A 33 -24.20 -7.18 -14.93
CA LEU A 33 -23.13 -6.24 -15.21
C LEU A 33 -22.43 -5.73 -13.95
N MET A 34 -23.17 -5.50 -12.86
CA MET A 34 -22.61 -4.93 -11.61
C MET A 34 -21.49 -5.80 -10.98
N PRO A 35 -21.65 -7.13 -10.83
CA PRO A 35 -20.58 -7.99 -10.31
C PRO A 35 -19.33 -7.98 -11.19
N ALA A 36 -19.50 -8.05 -12.51
CA ALA A 36 -18.40 -8.04 -13.47
C ALA A 36 -17.64 -6.71 -13.44
N LEU A 37 -18.35 -5.57 -13.42
CA LEU A 37 -17.74 -4.25 -13.35
C LEU A 37 -16.99 -4.01 -12.02
N SER A 38 -17.53 -4.51 -10.91
CA SER A 38 -16.87 -4.47 -9.61
C SER A 38 -15.54 -5.25 -9.62
N GLN A 39 -15.53 -6.44 -10.22
CA GLN A 39 -14.32 -7.23 -10.38
C GLN A 39 -13.29 -6.55 -11.29
N ALA A 40 -13.72 -6.03 -12.44
CA ALA A 40 -12.86 -5.30 -13.37
C ALA A 40 -12.23 -4.06 -12.71
N ARG A 41 -13.01 -3.29 -11.94
CA ARG A 41 -12.51 -2.14 -11.19
C ARG A 41 -11.45 -2.55 -10.16
N GLN A 42 -11.66 -3.68 -9.47
CA GLN A 42 -10.70 -4.17 -8.50
C GLN A 42 -9.38 -4.60 -9.16
N MET A 43 -9.45 -5.30 -10.30
CA MET A 43 -8.27 -5.66 -11.08
C MET A 43 -7.51 -4.42 -11.56
N ALA A 44 -8.23 -3.40 -12.05
CA ALA A 44 -7.61 -2.14 -12.45
C ALA A 44 -6.88 -1.46 -11.28
N LYS A 45 -7.46 -1.46 -10.08
CA LYS A 45 -6.78 -0.94 -8.88
C LYS A 45 -5.51 -1.71 -8.54
N THR A 46 -5.52 -3.04 -8.67
CA THR A 46 -4.31 -3.86 -8.49
C THR A 46 -3.24 -3.49 -9.51
N LEU A 47 -3.59 -3.36 -10.79
CA LEU A 47 -2.63 -2.98 -11.84
C LEU A 47 -2.01 -1.60 -11.62
N VAL A 48 -2.80 -0.63 -11.15
CA VAL A 48 -2.29 0.70 -10.76
C VAL A 48 -1.35 0.59 -9.57
N CYS A 49 -1.70 -0.18 -8.53
CA CYS A 49 -0.82 -0.42 -7.39
C CYS A 49 0.52 -1.06 -7.81
N GLU A 50 0.51 -2.05 -8.70
CA GLU A 50 1.74 -2.64 -9.22
C GLU A 50 2.56 -1.64 -10.05
N SER A 51 1.90 -0.79 -10.85
CA SER A 51 2.58 0.27 -11.60
C SER A 51 3.23 1.29 -10.68
N ASN A 52 2.57 1.64 -9.58
CA ASN A 52 3.09 2.55 -8.57
C ASN A 52 4.35 1.99 -7.91
N ILE A 53 4.32 0.72 -7.50
CA ILE A 53 5.50 0.02 -6.93
C ILE A 53 6.63 -0.06 -7.96
N ARG A 54 6.35 -0.36 -9.23
CA ARG A 54 7.38 -0.33 -10.28
C ARG A 54 8.02 1.05 -10.41
N GLY A 55 7.23 2.13 -10.34
CA GLY A 55 7.73 3.50 -10.30
C GLY A 55 8.63 3.77 -9.09
N LEU A 56 8.24 3.30 -7.91
CA LEU A 56 9.06 3.38 -6.70
C LEU A 56 10.37 2.58 -6.82
N ASN A 57 10.35 1.40 -7.42
CA ASN A 57 11.55 0.59 -7.68
C ASN A 57 12.54 1.30 -8.59
N VAL A 58 12.06 1.92 -9.68
CA VAL A 58 12.91 2.73 -10.56
C VAL A 58 13.54 3.88 -9.79
N ALA A 59 12.77 4.59 -8.98
CA ALA A 59 13.28 5.66 -8.12
C ALA A 59 14.32 5.15 -7.12
N TRP A 60 14.08 3.98 -6.51
CA TRP A 60 14.96 3.38 -5.51
C TRP A 60 16.33 3.00 -6.11
N HIS A 61 16.34 2.42 -7.31
CA HIS A 61 17.58 2.14 -8.03
C HIS A 61 18.30 3.39 -8.52
N THR A 62 17.55 4.39 -8.98
CA THR A 62 18.14 5.66 -9.44
C THR A 62 18.79 6.39 -8.26
N TYR A 63 18.11 6.44 -7.11
CA TYR A 63 18.68 6.94 -5.86
C TYR A 63 19.99 6.21 -5.53
N ALA A 64 20.00 4.88 -5.56
CA ALA A 64 21.19 4.12 -5.23
C ALA A 64 22.34 4.39 -6.21
N SER A 65 22.05 4.51 -7.50
CA SER A 65 23.04 4.87 -8.53
C SER A 65 23.69 6.23 -8.23
N ASP A 66 22.90 7.21 -7.81
CA ASP A 66 23.38 8.58 -7.55
C ASP A 66 24.06 8.74 -6.18
N ASN A 67 23.96 7.74 -5.30
CA ASN A 67 24.43 7.79 -3.91
C ASN A 67 25.44 6.68 -3.56
N ASP A 68 26.37 6.36 -4.47
CA ASP A 68 27.42 5.34 -4.28
C ASP A 68 26.87 3.96 -3.87
N SER A 69 25.80 3.52 -4.53
CA SER A 69 25.06 2.28 -4.23
C SER A 69 24.39 2.26 -2.85
N LYS A 70 24.28 3.40 -2.15
CA LYS A 70 23.55 3.48 -0.88
C LYS A 70 22.04 3.48 -1.13
N ILE A 71 21.31 2.71 -0.35
CA ILE A 71 19.85 2.66 -0.42
C ILE A 71 19.24 3.76 0.45
N PRO A 72 18.04 4.29 0.11
CA PRO A 72 17.40 5.30 0.93
C PRO A 72 17.09 4.74 2.33
N GLY A 73 17.04 5.60 3.34
CA GLY A 73 16.64 5.17 4.68
C GLY A 73 15.19 4.66 4.67
N ALA A 74 14.92 3.47 5.19
CA ALA A 74 13.59 2.85 5.21
C ALA A 74 12.62 3.53 6.18
N ASN A 75 13.18 4.25 7.15
CA ASN A 75 12.43 4.94 8.18
C ASN A 75 11.59 6.08 7.61
N VAL A 76 10.84 6.72 8.50
CA VAL A 76 10.04 7.89 8.18
C VAL A 76 10.53 9.01 9.05
N TYR A 77 11.13 10.03 8.44
CA TYR A 77 11.77 11.09 9.22
C TYR A 77 10.76 11.79 10.13
N ASN A 78 11.01 11.72 11.43
CA ASN A 78 10.21 12.40 12.42
C ASN A 78 11.12 13.03 13.49
N PRO A 79 11.30 14.36 13.51
CA PRO A 79 12.16 15.02 14.47
C PRO A 79 11.67 14.88 15.92
N LYS A 80 10.41 14.47 16.15
CA LYS A 80 9.86 14.26 17.49
C LYS A 80 10.09 12.85 18.06
N GLU A 81 10.62 11.93 17.26
CA GLU A 81 10.71 10.51 17.61
C GLU A 81 12.14 9.95 17.51
N GLN A 82 13.13 10.84 17.45
CA GLN A 82 14.54 10.50 17.29
C GLN A 82 15.15 9.75 18.48
N GLU A 83 14.47 9.72 19.63
CA GLU A 83 14.93 8.99 20.82
C GLU A 83 14.75 7.46 20.70
N TRP A 84 13.72 7.02 19.99
CA TRP A 84 13.33 5.60 19.92
C TRP A 84 13.40 5.02 18.50
N ILE A 85 13.43 5.86 17.48
CA ILE A 85 13.59 5.47 16.08
C ILE A 85 14.72 6.32 15.51
N GLN A 86 15.78 5.67 15.02
CA GLN A 86 16.92 6.34 14.40
C GLN A 86 16.56 6.84 13.00
N THR A 87 15.74 7.88 12.95
CA THR A 87 15.28 8.51 11.71
C THR A 87 16.25 9.60 11.26
N ASN A 88 16.42 9.73 9.96
CA ASN A 88 17.36 10.67 9.35
C ASN A 88 16.67 11.51 8.27
N LYS A 89 17.18 12.72 8.00
CA LYS A 89 16.61 13.58 6.94
C LYS A 89 16.68 12.96 5.54
N TRP A 90 17.52 11.94 5.37
CA TRP A 90 17.71 11.17 4.14
C TRP A 90 16.78 9.95 4.05
N ASP A 91 15.85 9.80 4.99
CA ASP A 91 14.80 8.79 4.92
C ASP A 91 13.92 9.01 3.68
N TRP A 92 13.43 7.91 3.12
CA TRP A 92 12.71 7.90 1.83
C TRP A 92 11.42 8.73 1.85
N ALA A 93 10.82 8.92 3.02
CA ALA A 93 9.66 9.75 3.30
C ALA A 93 9.76 10.40 4.67
N TRP A 94 9.06 11.51 4.88
CA TRP A 94 8.91 12.15 6.20
C TRP A 94 7.52 11.88 6.79
N ALA A 95 7.41 12.01 8.10
CA ALA A 95 6.13 12.03 8.77
C ALA A 95 5.29 13.24 8.29
N PRO A 96 3.96 13.21 8.46
CA PRO A 96 3.08 14.28 7.99
C PRO A 96 3.53 15.66 8.46
N TRP A 97 3.67 16.60 7.53
CA TRP A 97 4.34 17.87 7.74
C TRP A 97 3.42 19.06 7.46
N ASN A 98 3.51 20.11 8.28
CA ASN A 98 2.81 21.38 8.05
C ASN A 98 3.84 22.50 7.90
N SER A 99 3.88 23.11 6.71
CA SER A 99 4.78 24.20 6.37
C SER A 99 4.37 25.57 6.95
N GLU A 100 3.09 25.76 7.28
CA GLU A 100 2.53 27.04 7.73
C GLU A 100 2.45 27.16 9.27
N GLY A 101 2.31 26.03 9.98
CA GLY A 101 1.91 25.99 11.38
C GLY A 101 3.03 25.67 12.37
N GLN A 102 4.06 26.51 12.45
CA GLN A 102 4.94 26.81 13.60
C GLN A 102 6.24 27.41 13.03
N ARG A 103 6.79 28.46 13.65
CA ARG A 103 8.19 28.84 13.45
C ARG A 103 9.03 27.63 13.89
N GLY A 104 9.40 26.75 12.94
CA GLY A 104 9.99 25.43 13.21
C GLY A 104 9.03 24.23 13.08
N GLY A 105 8.06 24.27 12.15
CA GLY A 105 7.11 23.18 11.87
C GLY A 105 7.71 21.78 11.97
N GLY A 106 6.99 20.86 12.62
CA GLY A 106 7.42 19.49 12.88
C GLY A 106 6.25 18.52 12.73
N ALA A 107 6.56 17.22 12.66
CA ALA A 107 5.59 16.15 12.40
C ALA A 107 4.28 16.31 13.21
N ILE A 108 3.14 16.27 12.53
CA ILE A 108 1.82 16.27 13.17
C ILE A 108 1.47 14.82 13.52
N ILE A 109 1.37 14.53 14.81
CA ILE A 109 1.08 13.17 15.31
C ILE A 109 -0.43 12.99 15.55
N ASP A 110 -1.13 14.04 15.97
CA ASP A 110 -2.48 13.87 16.52
C ASP A 110 -3.59 13.82 15.47
N SER A 111 -3.49 14.59 14.37
CA SER A 111 -4.51 14.62 13.30
C SER A 111 -4.01 15.30 12.01
N PRO A 112 -3.13 14.67 11.23
CA PRO A 112 -2.66 15.25 9.98
C PRO A 112 -3.78 15.28 8.92
N THR A 113 -3.76 16.28 8.03
CA THR A 113 -4.61 16.31 6.83
C THR A 113 -3.99 15.42 5.74
N ILE A 114 -4.69 15.19 4.63
CA ILE A 114 -4.10 14.50 3.48
C ILE A 114 -2.93 15.31 2.91
N GLU A 115 -3.04 16.64 2.85
CA GLU A 115 -1.95 17.47 2.35
C GLU A 115 -0.73 17.45 3.27
N HIS A 116 -0.89 17.36 4.60
CA HIS A 116 0.26 17.16 5.49
C HIS A 116 0.99 15.85 5.20
N ARG A 117 0.25 14.76 4.93
CA ARG A 117 0.84 13.46 4.59
C ARG A 117 1.60 13.52 3.26
N LYS A 118 1.01 14.16 2.25
CA LYS A 118 1.66 14.40 0.96
C LYS A 118 2.90 15.26 1.10
N GLU A 119 2.87 16.27 1.97
CA GLU A 119 4.03 17.12 2.22
C GLU A 119 5.19 16.33 2.84
N GLY A 120 4.89 15.42 3.77
CA GLY A 120 5.91 14.50 4.29
C GLY A 120 6.55 13.64 3.19
N ILE A 121 5.76 13.19 2.21
CA ILE A 121 6.30 12.47 1.04
C ILE A 121 7.20 13.39 0.21
N ARG A 122 6.78 14.63 -0.08
CA ARG A 122 7.55 15.59 -0.89
C ARG A 122 8.92 15.92 -0.30
N LEU A 123 9.06 15.85 1.02
CA LEU A 123 10.31 16.11 1.74
C LEU A 123 11.25 14.90 1.80
N GLY A 124 10.75 13.71 1.45
CA GLY A 124 11.51 12.46 1.44
C GLY A 124 12.62 12.43 0.40
N SER A 125 13.69 11.69 0.68
CA SER A 125 14.87 11.59 -0.19
C SER A 125 14.60 10.90 -1.53
N LEU A 126 13.52 10.10 -1.61
CA LEU A 126 13.11 9.40 -2.81
C LEU A 126 12.20 10.25 -3.72
N PHE A 127 11.61 11.32 -3.20
CA PHE A 127 10.67 12.15 -3.95
C PHE A 127 11.25 12.81 -5.21
N PRO A 128 12.51 13.31 -5.21
CA PRO A 128 13.12 13.88 -6.42
C PRO A 128 13.19 12.91 -7.63
N TYR A 129 13.13 11.60 -7.38
CA TYR A 129 13.20 10.57 -8.42
C TYR A 129 11.82 10.05 -8.84
N THR A 130 10.77 10.37 -8.06
CA THR A 130 9.39 9.94 -8.34
C THR A 130 8.55 11.09 -8.90
N GLU A 131 8.79 12.32 -8.45
CA GLU A 131 8.07 13.56 -8.79
C GLU A 131 6.53 13.49 -8.64
N SER A 132 6.02 12.44 -8.00
CA SER A 132 4.60 12.16 -7.86
C SER A 132 4.29 11.45 -6.56
N VAL A 133 3.48 12.09 -5.72
CA VAL A 133 3.01 11.51 -4.46
C VAL A 133 2.04 10.34 -4.69
N ASP A 134 1.43 10.22 -5.87
CA ASP A 134 0.48 9.16 -6.17
C ASP A 134 1.17 7.79 -6.30
N LEU A 135 2.49 7.76 -6.57
CA LEU A 135 3.28 6.53 -6.58
C LEU A 135 3.40 5.90 -5.18
N TYR A 136 3.16 6.66 -4.12
CA TYR A 136 3.22 6.20 -2.73
C TYR A 136 1.89 5.64 -2.23
N HIS A 137 0.82 5.75 -3.01
CA HIS A 137 -0.55 5.40 -2.62
C HIS A 137 -1.10 4.23 -3.42
N CYS A 138 -1.70 3.26 -2.74
CA CYS A 138 -2.51 2.24 -3.36
C CYS A 138 -3.96 2.74 -3.52
N PRO A 139 -4.59 2.65 -4.70
CA PRO A 139 -5.99 3.08 -4.89
C PRO A 139 -7.02 2.18 -4.18
N SER A 140 -6.58 1.08 -3.58
CA SER A 140 -7.38 0.21 -2.71
C SER A 140 -7.20 0.52 -1.23
N ASP A 141 -6.32 1.46 -0.87
CA ASP A 141 -6.03 1.84 0.51
C ASP A 141 -7.27 2.33 1.26
N LYS A 142 -7.45 1.80 2.48
CA LYS A 142 -8.56 2.09 3.40
C LYS A 142 -8.08 2.65 4.74
N SER A 143 -6.79 2.92 4.88
CA SER A 143 -6.14 3.40 6.11
C SER A 143 -6.40 4.88 6.39
N GLY A 144 -6.48 5.69 5.33
CA GLY A 144 -6.44 7.15 5.45
C GLY A 144 -5.03 7.73 5.63
N ASN A 145 -3.99 6.90 5.65
CA ASN A 145 -2.58 7.29 5.80
C ASN A 145 -1.98 7.91 4.53
N PHE A 146 -2.69 7.83 3.40
CA PHE A 146 -2.27 8.22 2.05
C PHE A 146 -1.05 7.42 1.53
N ARG A 147 0.08 7.42 2.24
CA ARG A 147 1.18 6.50 1.95
C ARG A 147 0.77 5.09 2.34
N THR A 148 0.79 4.18 1.37
CA THR A 148 0.48 2.76 1.57
C THR A 148 1.74 1.94 1.86
N TYR A 149 2.81 2.20 1.13
CA TYR A 149 3.97 1.33 1.13
C TYR A 149 4.95 1.69 2.24
N SER A 150 5.75 0.72 2.64
CA SER A 150 6.86 0.87 3.56
C SER A 150 8.03 -0.02 3.13
N ILE A 151 9.22 0.36 3.59
CA ILE A 151 10.45 -0.38 3.32
C ILE A 151 10.78 -1.21 4.56
N PRO A 152 11.18 -2.50 4.42
CA PRO A 152 11.58 -3.34 5.55
C PRO A 152 12.71 -2.75 6.39
N ASP A 153 12.69 -3.01 7.70
CA ASP A 153 13.67 -2.52 8.68
C ASP A 153 15.13 -2.84 8.31
N SER A 154 15.40 -4.01 7.74
CA SER A 154 16.76 -4.42 7.37
C SER A 154 17.34 -3.63 6.19
N LEU A 155 16.53 -2.93 5.40
CA LEU A 155 16.96 -2.10 4.29
C LEU A 155 17.16 -0.64 4.73
N ASN A 156 18.17 -0.39 5.54
CA ASN A 156 18.53 0.94 6.04
C ASN A 156 17.42 1.55 6.96
N GLY A 157 16.79 0.72 7.79
CA GLY A 157 15.72 1.09 8.73
C GLY A 157 16.12 1.06 10.20
N THR A 158 15.17 0.67 11.07
CA THR A 158 15.36 0.65 12.54
C THR A 158 16.29 -0.48 13.01
N LEU A 159 17.21 -0.17 13.91
CA LEU A 159 18.30 -1.08 14.36
C LEU A 159 17.94 -2.03 15.53
N ASP A 160 16.73 -1.95 16.10
CA ASP A 160 16.46 -2.47 17.45
C ASP A 160 16.01 -3.95 17.54
N TRP A 161 15.89 -4.66 16.41
CA TRP A 161 15.27 -5.99 16.39
C TRP A 161 16.22 -7.18 16.16
N GLY A 162 17.54 -6.94 16.12
CA GLY A 162 18.54 -7.99 15.93
C GLY A 162 18.64 -8.50 14.48
N TRP A 163 18.12 -7.72 13.52
CA TRP A 163 18.31 -7.94 12.09
C TRP A 163 19.63 -7.35 11.58
N THR A 164 20.13 -7.88 10.46
CA THR A 164 21.27 -7.29 9.78
C THR A 164 20.84 -6.01 9.05
N HIS A 165 21.63 -4.96 9.23
CA HIS A 165 21.40 -3.66 8.57
C HIS A 165 22.13 -3.60 7.24
N LEU A 166 21.37 -3.45 6.16
CA LEU A 166 21.87 -3.30 4.80
C LEU A 166 21.73 -1.83 4.42
N GLU A 167 22.83 -1.18 4.07
CA GLU A 167 22.85 0.24 3.68
C GLU A 167 23.11 0.42 2.18
N ARG A 168 23.53 -0.66 1.50
CA ARG A 168 23.93 -0.61 0.11
C ARG A 168 23.34 -1.77 -0.69
N THR A 169 23.02 -1.50 -1.95
CA THR A 169 22.48 -2.51 -2.89
C THR A 169 23.41 -3.71 -3.05
N VAL A 170 24.72 -3.48 -2.99
CA VAL A 170 25.75 -4.53 -3.12
C VAL A 170 25.78 -5.52 -1.95
N GLN A 171 25.14 -5.17 -0.83
CA GLN A 171 25.02 -6.08 0.31
C GLN A 171 23.82 -7.03 0.16
N ILE A 172 22.95 -6.84 -0.84
CA ILE A 172 21.76 -7.68 -1.02
C ILE A 172 22.14 -8.87 -1.90
N SER A 173 22.20 -10.06 -1.31
CA SER A 173 22.67 -11.27 -2.00
C SER A 173 21.68 -11.84 -3.02
N SER A 174 20.37 -11.67 -2.79
CA SER A 174 19.31 -12.28 -3.62
C SER A 174 18.23 -11.27 -4.08
N PRO A 175 18.56 -10.31 -4.97
CA PRO A 175 17.64 -9.25 -5.38
C PRO A 175 16.27 -9.71 -5.91
N SER A 176 16.20 -10.87 -6.57
CA SER A 176 14.97 -11.41 -7.16
C SER A 176 14.05 -12.11 -6.16
N THR A 177 14.48 -12.30 -4.91
CA THR A 177 13.63 -12.87 -3.84
C THR A 177 13.48 -11.92 -2.66
N THR A 178 14.36 -10.92 -2.54
CA THR A 178 14.29 -9.89 -1.52
C THR A 178 13.27 -8.82 -1.88
N TYR A 179 12.25 -8.62 -1.04
CA TYR A 179 11.32 -7.51 -1.19
C TYR A 179 11.89 -6.22 -0.59
N ASN A 180 11.66 -5.09 -1.26
CA ASN A 180 12.02 -3.75 -0.79
C ASN A 180 10.81 -2.86 -0.49
N PHE A 181 9.64 -3.20 -1.02
CA PHE A 181 8.39 -2.51 -0.70
C PHE A 181 7.32 -3.51 -0.30
N VAL A 182 6.71 -3.26 0.84
CA VAL A 182 5.51 -3.95 1.32
C VAL A 182 4.40 -2.93 1.51
N GLY A 183 3.15 -3.32 1.27
CA GLY A 183 2.02 -2.51 1.71
C GLY A 183 1.84 -2.64 3.22
N GLU A 184 1.66 -1.55 3.93
CA GLU A 184 1.51 -1.53 5.38
C GLU A 184 0.24 -0.77 5.76
N TYR A 185 -0.38 -1.21 6.86
CA TYR A 185 -1.31 -0.39 7.62
C TYR A 185 -0.75 -0.08 9.01
N ASP A 186 -0.76 1.20 9.37
CA ASP A 186 -0.46 1.66 10.71
C ASP A 186 -1.66 2.45 11.28
N GLY A 187 -2.12 2.07 12.47
CA GLY A 187 -3.23 2.71 13.17
C GLY A 187 -2.89 4.09 13.77
N ARG A 188 -1.64 4.54 13.70
CA ARG A 188 -1.13 5.77 14.33
C ARG A 188 -1.24 7.02 13.42
N ASN A 189 -2.27 7.10 12.57
CA ASN A 189 -2.57 8.19 11.61
C ASN A 189 -1.66 8.31 10.37
N PHE A 190 -0.51 7.64 10.37
CA PHE A 190 0.41 7.47 9.24
C PHE A 190 1.28 6.24 9.49
N ASN A 191 1.90 5.69 8.44
CA ASN A 191 2.86 4.59 8.57
C ASN A 191 4.17 5.12 9.20
N ARG A 192 4.43 4.72 10.44
CA ARG A 192 5.50 5.26 11.29
C ARG A 192 6.72 4.33 11.31
N GLY A 193 7.90 4.88 11.04
CA GLY A 193 9.12 4.10 10.94
C GLY A 193 9.19 3.27 9.66
N SER A 194 10.06 2.26 9.67
CA SER A 194 10.15 1.20 8.68
C SER A 194 9.25 0.01 9.06
N TRP A 195 9.06 -0.93 8.13
CA TRP A 195 8.20 -2.10 8.36
C TRP A 195 8.98 -3.27 9.00
N ALA A 196 8.48 -3.78 10.12
CA ALA A 196 9.13 -4.83 10.88
C ALA A 196 8.44 -6.21 10.75
N LEU A 197 9.26 -7.23 10.51
CA LEU A 197 8.94 -8.64 10.78
C LEU A 197 9.72 -9.06 12.03
N GLY A 198 9.14 -9.90 12.88
CA GLY A 198 9.90 -10.46 13.99
C GLY A 198 11.07 -11.31 13.49
N PRO A 199 12.25 -11.29 14.15
CA PRO A 199 13.40 -12.09 13.75
C PRO A 199 13.07 -13.56 13.68
N TYR A 200 13.71 -14.29 12.75
CA TYR A 200 13.61 -15.74 12.73
C TYR A 200 14.05 -16.32 14.08
N LYS A 201 13.16 -17.05 14.74
CA LYS A 201 13.42 -17.72 16.02
C LYS A 201 13.35 -19.24 15.85
N GLN A 202 14.19 -19.96 16.60
CA GLN A 202 14.21 -21.43 16.55
C GLN A 202 12.86 -22.05 16.96
N ARG A 203 12.13 -21.42 17.87
CA ARG A 203 10.78 -21.84 18.26
C ARG A 203 9.76 -21.06 17.46
N TRP A 204 8.82 -21.77 16.86
CA TRP A 204 7.76 -21.19 16.06
C TRP A 204 6.91 -20.18 16.85
N GLN A 205 6.62 -20.48 18.12
CA GLN A 205 5.81 -19.63 19.00
C GLN A 205 6.43 -18.25 19.24
N ASP A 206 7.74 -18.10 18.98
CA ASP A 206 8.47 -16.85 19.16
C ASP A 206 8.61 -16.08 17.83
N GLN A 207 8.17 -16.64 16.70
CA GLN A 207 8.12 -15.96 15.41
C GLN A 207 6.82 -15.16 15.31
N THR A 208 6.91 -13.85 15.10
CA THR A 208 5.74 -12.96 15.14
C THR A 208 5.78 -11.97 13.98
N TRP A 209 4.63 -11.72 13.36
CA TRP A 209 4.40 -10.48 12.62
C TRP A 209 4.41 -9.33 13.63
N HIS A 210 5.35 -8.40 13.48
CA HIS A 210 5.36 -7.16 14.27
C HIS A 210 4.39 -6.16 13.64
N ASP A 211 4.58 -5.89 12.35
CA ASP A 211 3.70 -5.00 11.60
C ASP A 211 2.86 -5.77 10.58
N PRO A 212 1.53 -5.54 10.53
CA PRO A 212 0.67 -6.17 9.53
C PRO A 212 0.90 -5.57 8.14
N ILE A 213 0.78 -6.40 7.11
CA ILE A 213 0.79 -5.93 5.72
C ILE A 213 -0.62 -5.69 5.18
N SER A 214 -0.74 -4.80 4.20
CA SER A 214 -2.02 -4.43 3.60
C SER A 214 -2.58 -5.56 2.71
N VAL A 215 -3.84 -5.95 2.93
CA VAL A 215 -4.53 -7.03 2.19
C VAL A 215 -5.70 -6.53 1.33
N TRP A 216 -5.61 -5.29 0.86
CA TRP A 216 -6.74 -4.57 0.25
C TRP A 216 -7.16 -5.06 -1.14
N HIS A 217 -6.39 -5.97 -1.76
CA HIS A 217 -6.69 -6.54 -3.07
C HIS A 217 -7.48 -7.86 -2.98
N ARG A 218 -8.57 -7.88 -2.19
CA ARG A 218 -9.38 -9.08 -1.87
C ARG A 218 -8.58 -10.19 -1.18
N GLY A 219 -7.82 -9.83 -0.14
CA GLY A 219 -6.93 -10.76 0.57
C GLY A 219 -5.55 -10.91 -0.09
N ASN A 220 -5.32 -10.20 -1.21
CA ASN A 220 -4.01 -10.11 -1.83
C ASN A 220 -3.27 -8.85 -1.36
N THR A 221 -1.95 -8.97 -1.38
CA THR A 221 -0.97 -7.90 -1.14
C THR A 221 -0.01 -7.81 -2.32
N ASN A 222 0.60 -6.66 -2.52
CA ASN A 222 1.61 -6.45 -3.57
C ASN A 222 2.98 -6.24 -2.91
N PHE A 223 3.98 -6.93 -3.44
CA PHE A 223 5.37 -6.83 -3.02
C PHE A 223 6.20 -6.24 -4.15
N GLY A 224 7.02 -5.23 -3.84
CA GLY A 224 8.11 -4.79 -4.70
C GLY A 224 9.39 -5.54 -4.35
N TYR A 225 10.14 -5.94 -5.36
CA TYR A 225 11.41 -6.65 -5.20
C TYR A 225 12.60 -5.79 -5.59
N VAL A 226 13.76 -6.12 -5.01
CA VAL A 226 15.02 -5.41 -5.21
C VAL A 226 15.52 -5.50 -6.65
N ASP A 227 15.12 -6.48 -7.46
CA ASP A 227 15.44 -6.51 -8.90
C ASP A 227 14.48 -5.65 -9.76
N GLY A 228 13.47 -5.03 -9.14
CA GLY A 228 12.49 -4.17 -9.77
C GLY A 228 11.15 -4.83 -10.11
N HIS A 229 11.01 -6.17 -10.01
CA HIS A 229 9.72 -6.81 -10.28
C HIS A 229 8.71 -6.60 -9.15
N VAL A 230 7.44 -6.93 -9.44
CA VAL A 230 6.34 -6.82 -8.49
C VAL A 230 5.54 -8.12 -8.50
N GLU A 231 5.26 -8.67 -7.33
CA GLU A 231 4.41 -9.86 -7.17
C GLU A 231 3.12 -9.46 -6.43
N THR A 232 1.97 -9.85 -6.99
CA THR A 232 0.70 -9.85 -6.24
C THR A 232 0.49 -11.22 -5.63
N ARG A 233 0.48 -11.32 -4.31
CA ARG A 233 0.37 -12.58 -3.57
C ARG A 233 -0.93 -12.66 -2.78
N LYS A 234 -1.59 -13.81 -2.83
CA LYS A 234 -2.69 -14.15 -1.93
C LYS A 234 -2.13 -14.73 -0.63
N LEU A 235 -2.58 -14.22 0.51
CA LEU A 235 -2.27 -14.77 1.82
C LEU A 235 -3.37 -15.74 2.28
N SER A 236 -3.06 -16.57 3.27
CA SER A 236 -4.03 -17.44 3.91
C SER A 236 -5.13 -16.65 4.62
N ASP A 237 -6.30 -17.28 4.76
CA ASP A 237 -7.45 -16.64 5.42
C ASP A 237 -7.13 -16.30 6.89
N GLU A 238 -6.34 -17.13 7.59
CA GLU A 238 -5.85 -16.85 8.95
C GLU A 238 -5.06 -15.53 9.00
N THR A 239 -4.09 -15.37 8.10
CA THR A 239 -3.25 -14.17 8.02
C THR A 239 -4.10 -12.93 7.68
N VAL A 240 -5.01 -13.04 6.70
CA VAL A 240 -5.90 -11.95 6.29
C VAL A 240 -6.80 -11.50 7.43
N GLU A 241 -7.45 -12.44 8.13
CA GLU A 241 -8.29 -12.16 9.29
C GLU A 241 -7.50 -11.53 10.44
N ALA A 242 -6.28 -12.03 10.69
CA ALA A 242 -5.39 -11.47 11.69
C ALA A 242 -5.03 -10.02 11.38
N PHE A 243 -4.68 -9.69 10.14
CA PHE A 243 -4.34 -8.31 9.75
C PHE A 243 -5.52 -7.36 9.79
N GLU A 244 -6.71 -7.79 9.36
CA GLU A 244 -7.93 -6.97 9.52
C GLU A 244 -8.29 -6.74 11.00
N ARG A 245 -8.00 -7.70 11.89
CA ARG A 245 -8.14 -7.51 13.35
C ARG A 245 -7.09 -6.55 13.90
N LEU A 246 -5.83 -6.71 13.52
CA LEU A 246 -4.71 -5.87 13.95
C LEU A 246 -4.85 -4.42 13.46
N ARG A 247 -5.58 -4.22 12.36
CA ARG A 247 -5.98 -2.88 11.87
C ARG A 247 -6.74 -2.07 12.93
N ALA A 248 -7.61 -2.74 13.68
CA ALA A 248 -8.41 -2.12 14.74
C ALA A 248 -7.71 -2.12 16.10
N HIS A 249 -6.82 -3.09 16.35
CA HIS A 249 -6.14 -3.28 17.64
C HIS A 249 -4.66 -3.59 17.39
N PRO A 250 -3.76 -2.59 17.43
CA PRO A 250 -2.34 -2.78 17.19
C PRO A 250 -1.74 -3.85 18.11
N GLY A 251 -0.88 -4.70 17.55
CA GLY A 251 -0.25 -5.81 18.26
C GLY A 251 0.45 -6.77 17.31
N THR A 252 1.05 -7.81 17.87
CA THR A 252 1.74 -8.85 17.11
C THR A 252 0.83 -10.04 16.80
N PHE A 253 1.23 -10.87 15.83
CA PHE A 253 0.51 -12.08 15.46
C PHE A 253 1.46 -13.22 15.11
N THR A 254 1.22 -14.40 15.67
CA THR A 254 1.89 -15.66 15.29
C THR A 254 0.87 -16.59 14.66
N PRO A 255 1.07 -17.06 13.42
CA PRO A 255 0.16 -18.00 12.78
C PRO A 255 0.17 -19.35 13.48
N VAL A 256 -0.98 -20.00 13.56
CA VAL A 256 -1.12 -21.37 14.11
C VAL A 256 -1.45 -22.39 13.03
N THR A 257 -2.13 -22.00 11.95
CA THR A 257 -2.47 -22.87 10.81
C THR A 257 -1.26 -23.07 9.92
N ASP A 258 -1.19 -24.21 9.23
CA ASP A 258 -0.06 -24.52 8.35
C ASP A 258 0.02 -23.57 7.15
N GLU A 259 -1.11 -23.09 6.62
CA GLU A 259 -1.10 -22.05 5.58
C GLU A 259 -0.56 -20.72 6.12
N GLY A 260 -0.97 -20.30 7.32
CA GLY A 260 -0.43 -19.11 7.97
C GLY A 260 1.06 -19.24 8.26
N LYS A 261 1.54 -20.43 8.66
CA LYS A 261 2.99 -20.68 8.82
C LYS A 261 3.74 -20.54 7.50
N ALA A 262 3.15 -20.99 6.40
CA ALA A 262 3.74 -20.86 5.08
C ALA A 262 3.85 -19.39 4.62
N ASP A 263 2.86 -18.55 4.95
CA ASP A 263 2.93 -17.10 4.69
C ASP A 263 4.09 -16.44 5.43
N MET A 264 4.23 -16.72 6.74
CA MET A 264 5.33 -16.18 7.55
C MET A 264 6.68 -16.72 7.08
N LYS A 265 6.78 -18.01 6.72
CA LYS A 265 7.99 -18.59 6.15
C LYS A 265 8.38 -17.86 4.85
N TYR A 266 7.43 -17.59 3.97
CA TYR A 266 7.69 -16.85 2.74
C TYR A 266 8.25 -15.45 3.03
N MET A 267 7.73 -14.75 4.03
CA MET A 267 8.27 -13.45 4.41
C MET A 267 9.68 -13.52 4.99
N HIS A 268 10.00 -14.58 5.74
CA HIS A 268 11.36 -14.83 6.22
C HIS A 268 12.32 -15.18 5.08
N ASP A 269 11.89 -16.01 4.13
CA ASP A 269 12.71 -16.40 2.98
C ASP A 269 13.04 -15.20 2.07
N GLY A 270 12.14 -14.23 1.97
CA GLY A 270 12.34 -12.98 1.24
C GLY A 270 12.88 -11.82 2.08
N TRP A 271 13.16 -12.05 3.38
CA TRP A 271 13.65 -10.98 4.26
C TRP A 271 15.01 -10.48 3.77
N PRO A 272 15.25 -9.15 3.73
CA PRO A 272 16.54 -8.63 3.28
C PRO A 272 17.66 -8.99 4.27
N GLU A 273 18.55 -9.87 3.83
CA GLU A 273 19.74 -10.33 4.55
C GLU A 273 20.95 -10.30 3.61
N PRO A 274 22.19 -10.26 4.15
CA PRO A 274 23.42 -10.20 3.36
C PRO A 274 23.73 -11.41 2.48
#